data_AF-A0A2G6KQV7-F1
#
_entry.id   AF-A0A2G6KQV7-F1
#
_cell.length_a   1.000
_cell.length_b   1.000
_cell.length_c   1.000
_cell.angle_alpha   90.00
_cell.angle_beta   90.00
_cell.angle_gamma   90.00
#
_symmetry.space_group_name_H-M   'P 1'
#
loop_
_entity.id
_entity.type
_entity.pdbx_description
1 polymer ?
#
loop_
_entity_poly.entity_id
_entity_poly.type
_entity_poly.pdbx_seq_one_letter_code
_entity_poly.pdbx_strand_id
1 'polypeptide(L)'
;MFKGKHAATTPALVVACLSAACATGPASEQLPVDIIHAPVAGSDVNGHALGQSSNADSLAMYIVARDMVDVLTQIDAISTENLRLRMTAPQDAFGEALQSSLEEAGYRIGIKRNPDKTNLSYESWPAESADDDGPSDAMTYVISMADVKLMRDYTLEGYRTRPISPMFTKGVHAASLDISDENNFPATTPANDIHGSGSEPASKVTSPGPANLDSTSRDRDLTIVAEQPADGQYFRAGDVINLTVSSNTDALVDCYYEDGAGNVAKLFPNRFSPSRVLAAGESLEIPGTDQWQLTATRARATDRFLCLAYEPEKAEALAGLTDSPDLEPLPDADLDEIGRQYQALLGDQLASGQYHIDVNP
;
A
#
# COMPACT_ATOMS: atom_id res chain seq x y z
N MET A 1 -37.22 54.27 -44.71
CA MET A 1 -38.55 54.73 -44.25
C MET A 1 -39.37 53.47 -43.99
N PHE A 2 -39.91 53.08 -42.83
CA PHE A 2 -40.15 53.63 -41.48
C PHE A 2 -39.99 52.43 -40.51
N LYS A 3 -39.10 52.45 -39.51
CA LYS A 3 -39.39 52.67 -38.06
C LYS A 3 -40.71 52.09 -37.53
N GLY A 4 -40.62 51.21 -36.53
CA GLY A 4 -41.69 50.85 -35.60
C GLY A 4 -41.15 50.19 -34.34
N LYS A 5 -40.94 50.97 -33.28
CA LYS A 5 -40.67 50.54 -31.90
C LYS A 5 -41.99 50.17 -31.22
N HIS A 6 -42.02 49.16 -30.36
CA HIS A 6 -42.88 49.16 -29.16
C HIS A 6 -42.18 48.45 -27.99
N ALA A 7 -42.46 48.96 -26.79
CA ALA A 7 -41.77 48.73 -25.54
C ALA A 7 -42.68 48.05 -24.51
N ALA A 8 -42.02 47.53 -23.47
CA ALA A 8 -42.48 47.33 -22.09
C ALA A 8 -43.58 46.29 -21.81
N THR A 9 -43.37 45.44 -20.81
CA THR A 9 -43.93 45.60 -19.45
C THR A 9 -43.65 44.35 -18.60
N THR A 10 -42.96 44.55 -17.48
CA THR A 10 -42.80 43.61 -16.36
C THR A 10 -44.07 43.60 -15.49
N PRO A 11 -44.37 42.50 -14.79
CA PRO A 11 -44.87 42.66 -13.43
C PRO A 11 -44.07 41.85 -12.41
N ALA A 12 -43.67 42.53 -11.35
CA ALA A 12 -43.27 41.95 -10.08
C ALA A 12 -44.52 41.40 -9.36
N LEU A 13 -44.41 40.22 -8.76
CA LEU A 13 -45.40 39.72 -7.81
C LEU A 13 -44.74 39.61 -6.43
N VAL A 14 -45.14 40.53 -5.55
CA VAL A 14 -44.97 40.48 -4.10
C VAL A 14 -46.30 40.01 -3.53
N VAL A 15 -46.31 38.93 -2.75
CA VAL A 15 -47.41 38.61 -1.82
C VAL A 15 -46.83 38.12 -0.50
N ALA A 16 -47.47 38.61 0.55
CA ALA A 16 -47.03 38.69 1.93
C ALA A 16 -47.32 37.44 2.77
N CYS A 17 -46.60 37.43 3.90
CA CYS A 17 -46.82 36.77 5.17
C CYS A 17 -48.22 36.20 5.47
N LEU A 18 -48.22 35.01 6.10
CA LEU A 18 -49.15 34.72 7.20
C LEU A 18 -48.47 33.90 8.30
N SER A 19 -48.87 34.21 9.52
CA SER A 19 -48.22 33.96 10.80
C SER A 19 -48.66 32.66 11.47
N ALA A 20 -47.75 32.12 12.28
CA ALA A 20 -47.93 31.50 13.61
C ALA A 20 -49.01 30.42 13.85
N ALA A 21 -48.54 29.24 14.30
CA ALA A 21 -49.20 28.50 15.38
C ALA A 21 -48.19 27.60 16.12
N CYS A 22 -48.14 27.76 17.45
CA CYS A 22 -47.46 26.89 18.39
C CYS A 22 -48.10 25.50 18.43
N ALA A 23 -47.31 24.43 18.53
CA ALA A 23 -47.74 23.17 19.11
C ALA A 23 -46.56 22.45 19.76
N THR A 24 -46.76 22.15 21.04
CA THR A 24 -45.87 21.49 21.98
C THR A 24 -46.02 19.97 21.96
N GLY A 25 -44.89 19.25 21.97
CA GLY A 25 -44.69 17.91 22.56
C GLY A 25 -44.83 16.69 21.63
N PRO A 26 -44.40 15.46 22.06
CA PRO A 26 -43.69 15.11 23.30
C PRO A 26 -42.41 14.22 23.14
N ALA A 27 -41.68 14.11 24.25
CA ALA A 27 -40.91 12.95 24.76
C ALA A 27 -39.91 12.20 23.85
N SER A 28 -38.62 12.46 24.09
CA SER A 28 -37.55 11.47 23.89
C SER A 28 -37.74 10.32 24.87
N GLU A 29 -38.16 9.17 24.36
CA GLU A 29 -38.17 7.89 25.06
C GLU A 29 -36.75 7.32 25.01
N GLN A 30 -36.09 7.26 26.16
CA GLN A 30 -34.79 6.65 26.35
C GLN A 30 -34.94 5.12 26.24
N LEU A 31 -34.21 4.51 25.31
CA LEU A 31 -34.08 3.06 25.23
C LEU A 31 -33.27 2.55 26.43
N PRO A 32 -33.71 1.45 27.09
CA PRO A 32 -32.96 0.84 28.19
C PRO A 32 -31.69 0.16 27.66
N VAL A 33 -30.57 0.45 28.31
CA VAL A 33 -29.31 -0.29 28.17
C VAL A 33 -29.44 -1.57 29.00
N ASP A 34 -29.75 -2.68 28.33
CA ASP A 34 -29.61 -4.02 28.92
C ASP A 34 -28.14 -4.46 28.84
N ILE A 35 -27.47 -4.38 29.99
CA ILE A 35 -26.15 -4.97 30.22
C ILE A 35 -26.37 -6.48 30.40
N ILE A 36 -26.22 -7.24 29.31
CA ILE A 36 -26.19 -8.70 29.38
C ILE A 36 -24.82 -9.14 29.89
N HIS A 37 -24.86 -9.95 30.95
CA HIS A 37 -23.72 -10.59 31.61
C HIS A 37 -22.88 -11.42 30.63
N ALA A 38 -21.58 -11.22 30.67
CA ALA A 38 -20.59 -12.07 30.01
C ALA A 38 -20.61 -13.50 30.58
N PRO A 39 -20.44 -14.55 29.75
CA PRO A 39 -20.11 -15.87 30.25
C PRO A 39 -18.63 -15.94 30.67
N VAL A 40 -18.45 -16.57 31.82
CA VAL A 40 -17.18 -16.91 32.49
C VAL A 40 -16.43 -18.01 31.72
N ALA A 41 -15.12 -17.79 31.60
CA ALA A 41 -13.99 -18.72 31.49
C ALA A 41 -14.21 -20.12 30.86
N GLY A 42 -13.53 -20.35 29.74
CA GLY A 42 -13.15 -21.67 29.23
C GLY A 42 -11.65 -21.66 28.86
N SER A 43 -10.92 -22.58 29.49
CA SER A 43 -9.47 -22.85 29.49
C SER A 43 -8.60 -22.46 28.29
N ASP A 44 -7.44 -21.92 28.68
CA ASP A 44 -6.19 -21.79 27.95
C ASP A 44 -5.69 -23.08 27.29
N VAL A 45 -5.24 -22.97 26.04
CA VAL A 45 -4.07 -23.66 25.47
C VAL A 45 -3.64 -22.87 24.22
N ASN A 46 -2.83 -21.83 24.44
CA ASN A 46 -1.76 -21.31 23.57
C ASN A 46 -1.44 -19.89 24.05
N GLY A 47 -0.62 -19.83 25.11
CA GLY A 47 -0.13 -18.58 25.66
C GLY A 47 0.93 -17.95 24.76
N HIS A 48 0.48 -17.23 23.74
CA HIS A 48 1.20 -16.05 23.28
C HIS A 48 0.41 -14.85 23.79
N ALA A 49 1.00 -14.10 24.71
CA ALA A 49 0.43 -12.88 25.22
C ALA A 49 0.08 -11.97 24.03
N LEU A 50 -1.17 -11.50 23.97
CA LEU A 50 -1.60 -10.39 23.13
C LEU A 50 -0.94 -9.11 23.67
N GLY A 51 0.38 -9.05 23.56
CA GLY A 51 1.17 -7.83 23.70
C GLY A 51 0.83 -6.94 22.52
N GLN A 52 0.87 -5.64 22.73
CA GLN A 52 0.73 -4.64 21.68
C GLN A 52 1.66 -5.03 20.53
N SER A 53 1.06 -5.51 19.43
CA SER A 53 1.77 -5.84 18.19
C SER A 53 2.59 -4.62 17.80
N SER A 54 3.89 -4.79 17.58
CA SER A 54 4.72 -3.67 17.17
C SER A 54 4.32 -3.25 15.76
N ASN A 55 4.55 -1.99 15.39
CA ASN A 55 4.19 -1.50 14.05
C ASN A 55 4.96 -2.23 12.93
N ALA A 56 6.13 -2.80 13.24
CA ALA A 56 6.87 -3.68 12.36
C ALA A 56 6.10 -4.96 12.05
N ASP A 57 5.46 -5.56 13.06
CA ASP A 57 4.64 -6.76 12.89
C ASP A 57 3.43 -6.44 11.98
N SER A 58 2.82 -5.26 12.12
CA SER A 58 1.68 -4.83 11.28
C SER A 58 2.05 -4.67 9.81
N LEU A 59 3.20 -4.06 9.51
CA LEU A 59 3.67 -3.93 8.12
C LEU A 59 4.02 -5.29 7.52
N ALA A 60 4.69 -6.15 8.29
CA ALA A 60 5.03 -7.49 7.86
C ALA A 60 3.77 -8.30 7.51
N MET A 61 2.74 -8.25 8.37
CA MET A 61 1.45 -8.90 8.10
C MET A 61 0.77 -8.34 6.84
N TYR A 62 0.85 -7.02 6.60
CA TYR A 62 0.32 -6.40 5.39
C TYR A 62 1.02 -6.90 4.11
N ILE A 63 2.35 -7.05 4.13
CA ILE A 63 3.11 -7.59 3.00
C ILE A 63 2.69 -9.04 2.69
N VAL A 64 2.62 -9.90 3.72
CA VAL A 64 2.16 -11.28 3.58
C VAL A 64 0.73 -11.35 3.03
N ALA A 65 -0.17 -10.53 3.60
CA ALA A 65 -1.56 -10.47 3.19
C ALA A 65 -1.71 -10.04 1.72
N ARG A 66 -0.98 -9.01 1.31
CA ARG A 66 -0.98 -8.49 -0.05
C ARG A 66 -0.52 -9.54 -1.06
N ASP A 67 0.61 -10.20 -0.80
CA ASP A 67 1.15 -11.25 -1.67
C ASP A 67 0.12 -12.37 -1.92
N MET A 68 -0.55 -12.81 -0.85
CA MET A 68 -1.58 -13.83 -0.96
C MET A 68 -2.82 -13.36 -1.74
N VAL A 69 -3.23 -12.10 -1.55
CA VAL A 69 -4.39 -11.51 -2.25
C VAL A 69 -4.08 -11.29 -3.73
N ASP A 70 -2.86 -10.92 -4.10
CA ASP A 70 -2.44 -10.76 -5.49
C ASP A 70 -2.51 -12.08 -6.27
N VAL A 71 -2.23 -13.22 -5.61
CA VAL A 71 -2.46 -14.54 -6.22
C VAL A 71 -3.96 -14.86 -6.28
N LEU A 72 -4.73 -14.47 -5.25
CA LEU A 72 -6.17 -14.74 -5.18
C LEU A 72 -6.95 -14.03 -6.30
N THR A 73 -6.58 -12.79 -6.63
CA THR A 73 -7.25 -11.98 -7.67
C THR A 73 -7.04 -12.50 -9.09
N GLN A 74 -6.00 -13.31 -9.31
CA GLN A 74 -5.74 -13.96 -10.60
C GLN A 74 -6.59 -15.22 -10.83
N ILE A 75 -7.30 -15.71 -9.83
CA ILE A 75 -8.12 -16.91 -9.94
C ILE A 75 -9.50 -16.51 -10.47
N ASP A 76 -9.80 -16.87 -11.73
CA ASP A 76 -11.09 -16.56 -12.39
C ASP A 76 -12.33 -16.91 -11.54
N ALA A 77 -12.27 -18.05 -10.83
CA ALA A 77 -13.36 -18.52 -9.97
C ALA A 77 -13.64 -17.59 -8.76
N ILE A 78 -12.72 -16.67 -8.47
CA ILE A 78 -12.70 -15.78 -7.31
C ILE A 78 -12.80 -14.31 -7.74
N SER A 79 -13.10 -14.00 -9.01
CA SER A 79 -13.14 -12.62 -9.52
C SER A 79 -13.98 -11.63 -8.68
N THR A 80 -13.47 -10.40 -8.56
CA THR A 80 -13.98 -9.30 -7.73
C THR A 80 -15.33 -8.73 -8.21
N GLU A 81 -15.71 -8.93 -9.47
CA GLU A 81 -16.84 -8.21 -10.08
C GLU A 81 -18.21 -8.56 -9.45
N ASN A 82 -18.35 -9.72 -8.80
CA ASN A 82 -19.63 -10.14 -8.21
C ASN A 82 -19.50 -10.91 -6.88
N LEU A 83 -18.28 -11.16 -6.41
CA LEU A 83 -18.06 -12.04 -5.27
C LEU A 83 -18.10 -11.26 -3.95
N ARG A 84 -19.13 -11.55 -3.14
CA ARG A 84 -19.11 -11.20 -1.71
C ARG A 84 -18.39 -12.30 -0.95
N LEU A 85 -17.14 -12.04 -0.59
CA LEU A 85 -16.40 -12.92 0.29
C LEU A 85 -16.99 -12.88 1.69
N ARG A 86 -16.94 -14.02 2.36
CA ARG A 86 -17.29 -14.12 3.78
C ARG A 86 -16.10 -14.65 4.52
N MET A 87 -15.72 -14.01 5.62
CA MET A 87 -14.66 -14.49 6.50
C MET A 87 -15.13 -14.46 7.96
N THR A 88 -14.41 -15.20 8.81
CA THR A 88 -14.52 -15.01 10.27
C THR A 88 -13.94 -13.66 10.64
N ALA A 89 -14.41 -13.06 11.74
CA ALA A 89 -13.80 -11.84 12.26
C ALA A 89 -12.28 -12.09 12.49
N PRO A 90 -11.40 -11.18 12.04
CA PRO A 90 -9.98 -11.28 12.32
C PRO A 90 -9.69 -11.50 13.81
N GLN A 91 -8.76 -12.39 14.11
CA GLN A 91 -8.34 -12.74 15.47
C GLN A 91 -6.89 -12.35 15.78
N ASP A 92 -6.14 -11.94 14.76
CA ASP A 92 -4.72 -11.59 14.80
C ASP A 92 -4.39 -10.52 13.75
N ALA A 93 -3.17 -9.99 13.80
CA ALA A 93 -2.70 -8.94 12.88
C ALA A 93 -2.71 -9.41 11.41
N PHE A 94 -2.46 -10.69 11.16
CA PHE A 94 -2.55 -11.26 9.80
C PHE A 94 -3.98 -11.22 9.26
N GLY A 95 -4.97 -11.60 10.06
CA GLY A 95 -6.38 -11.51 9.65
C GLY A 95 -6.83 -10.09 9.36
N GLU A 96 -6.40 -9.11 10.16
CA GLU A 96 -6.74 -7.70 9.96
C GLU A 96 -6.12 -7.18 8.66
N ALA A 97 -4.83 -7.46 8.45
CA ALA A 97 -4.12 -7.15 7.21
C ALA A 97 -4.78 -7.80 5.99
N LEU A 98 -5.15 -9.09 6.09
CA LEU A 98 -5.82 -9.82 5.03
C LEU A 98 -7.19 -9.23 4.69
N GLN A 99 -7.97 -8.82 5.69
CA GLN A 99 -9.22 -8.12 5.44
C GLN A 99 -8.99 -6.82 4.66
N SER A 100 -8.04 -5.98 5.11
CA SER A 100 -7.71 -4.71 4.43
C SER A 100 -7.27 -4.95 2.99
N SER A 101 -6.34 -5.87 2.75
CA SER A 101 -5.82 -6.17 1.41
C SER A 101 -6.92 -6.69 0.47
N LEU A 102 -7.88 -7.47 0.97
CA LEU A 102 -9.02 -7.91 0.17
C LEU A 102 -9.97 -6.75 -0.17
N GLU A 103 -10.27 -5.88 0.79
CA GLU A 103 -11.12 -4.70 0.55
C GLU A 103 -10.46 -3.74 -0.47
N GLU A 104 -9.15 -3.52 -0.36
CA GLU A 104 -8.33 -2.75 -1.32
C GLU A 104 -8.32 -3.38 -2.72
N ALA A 105 -8.30 -4.71 -2.81
CA ALA A 105 -8.45 -5.42 -4.08
C ALA A 105 -9.87 -5.37 -4.66
N GLY A 106 -10.81 -4.69 -3.99
CA GLY A 106 -12.18 -4.47 -4.46
C GLY A 106 -13.19 -5.54 -4.00
N TYR A 107 -12.79 -6.47 -3.14
CA TYR A 107 -13.72 -7.45 -2.57
C TYR A 107 -14.65 -6.81 -1.55
N ARG A 108 -15.91 -7.26 -1.53
CA ARG A 108 -16.86 -6.91 -0.48
C ARG A 108 -16.85 -8.00 0.58
N ILE A 109 -16.34 -7.68 1.77
CA ILE A 109 -16.20 -8.64 2.86
C ILE A 109 -17.42 -8.65 3.77
N GLY A 110 -17.95 -9.82 4.08
CA GLY A 110 -18.97 -10.05 5.09
C GLY A 110 -18.44 -10.87 6.25
N ILE A 111 -18.53 -10.34 7.47
CA ILE A 111 -18.12 -11.08 8.67
C ILE A 111 -19.20 -12.08 9.10
N LYS A 112 -18.83 -13.35 9.28
CA LYS A 112 -19.74 -14.41 9.75
C LYS A 112 -19.23 -15.00 11.06
N ARG A 113 -20.13 -15.16 12.05
CA ARG A 113 -19.80 -15.77 13.35
C ARG A 113 -19.50 -17.27 13.28
N ASN A 114 -20.01 -17.97 12.26
CA ASN A 114 -19.86 -19.42 12.16
C ASN A 114 -19.28 -19.77 10.78
N PRO A 115 -17.99 -20.15 10.72
CA PRO A 115 -17.36 -20.50 9.46
C PRO A 115 -17.96 -21.77 8.88
N ASP A 116 -18.17 -21.78 7.57
CA ASP A 116 -18.41 -23.00 6.80
C ASP A 116 -17.32 -23.09 5.72
N LYS A 117 -17.25 -24.22 5.02
CA LYS A 117 -16.21 -24.47 4.01
C LYS A 117 -16.24 -23.50 2.82
N THR A 118 -17.32 -22.73 2.64
CA THR A 118 -17.44 -21.75 1.54
C THR A 118 -16.92 -20.37 1.92
N ASN A 119 -16.65 -20.15 3.20
CA ASN A 119 -16.05 -18.91 3.67
C ASN A 119 -14.54 -18.94 3.47
N LEU A 120 -13.96 -17.76 3.33
CA LEU A 120 -12.54 -17.55 3.41
C LEU A 120 -12.10 -17.74 4.88
N SER A 121 -11.15 -18.64 5.07
CA SER A 121 -10.46 -18.87 6.34
C SER A 121 -8.97 -18.66 6.14
N TYR A 122 -8.30 -18.30 7.22
CA TYR A 122 -6.86 -18.13 7.23
C TYR A 122 -6.28 -18.79 8.47
N GLU A 123 -5.04 -19.23 8.36
CA GLU A 123 -4.28 -19.88 9.43
C GLU A 123 -2.82 -19.45 9.32
N SER A 124 -2.14 -19.33 10.46
CA SER A 124 -0.70 -19.09 10.51
C SER A 124 -0.07 -19.93 11.63
N TRP A 125 1.15 -20.40 11.41
CA TRP A 125 1.93 -21.14 12.41
C TRP A 125 3.44 -21.03 12.11
N PRO A 126 4.33 -21.22 13.09
CA PRO A 126 5.77 -21.27 12.84
C PRO A 126 6.11 -22.35 11.81
N ALA A 127 6.89 -22.00 10.79
CA ALA A 127 7.29 -22.95 9.77
C ALA A 127 8.11 -24.08 10.41
N GLU A 128 7.93 -25.31 9.94
CA GLU A 128 8.76 -26.43 10.38
C GLU A 128 10.18 -26.21 9.86
N SER A 129 11.11 -25.85 10.74
CA SER A 129 12.52 -25.75 10.37
C SER A 129 13.05 -27.13 9.97
N ALA A 130 13.72 -27.22 8.83
CA ALA A 130 14.40 -28.45 8.40
C ALA A 130 15.65 -28.74 9.26
N ASP A 131 16.15 -27.72 9.97
CA ASP A 131 17.36 -27.78 10.79
C ASP A 131 17.01 -27.63 12.29
N ASP A 132 17.65 -28.45 13.12
CA ASP A 132 17.46 -28.61 14.58
C ASP A 132 18.03 -27.41 15.40
N ASP A 133 18.43 -26.34 14.73
CA ASP A 133 19.11 -25.17 15.30
C ASP A 133 18.12 -24.03 15.60
N GLY A 134 17.23 -24.27 16.56
CA GLY A 134 16.43 -23.23 17.22
C GLY A 134 15.16 -22.77 16.50
N PRO A 135 14.35 -21.91 17.15
CA PRO A 135 13.12 -21.39 16.56
C PRO A 135 13.48 -20.50 15.36
N SER A 136 13.03 -20.89 14.18
CA SER A 136 13.10 -20.02 13.01
C SER A 136 12.09 -18.89 13.16
N ASP A 137 12.47 -17.66 12.80
CA ASP A 137 11.55 -16.52 12.59
C ASP A 137 10.66 -16.71 11.32
N ALA A 138 10.56 -17.95 10.86
CA ALA A 138 9.77 -18.35 9.72
C ALA A 138 8.36 -18.74 10.15
N MET A 139 7.37 -18.26 9.40
CA MET A 139 5.96 -18.49 9.62
C MET A 139 5.32 -18.99 8.32
N THR A 140 4.56 -20.07 8.41
CA THR A 140 3.68 -20.55 7.35
C THR A 140 2.36 -19.82 7.44
N TYR A 141 1.91 -19.27 6.32
CA TYR A 141 0.60 -18.65 6.18
C TYR A 141 -0.24 -19.41 5.17
N VAL A 142 -1.52 -19.59 5.51
CA VAL A 142 -2.49 -20.30 4.68
C VAL A 142 -3.74 -19.46 4.55
N ILE A 143 -4.24 -19.38 3.31
CA ILE A 143 -5.59 -18.90 3.02
C ILE A 143 -6.34 -20.02 2.31
N SER A 144 -7.56 -20.30 2.75
CA SER A 144 -8.43 -21.30 2.15
C SER A 144 -9.80 -20.70 1.86
N MET A 145 -10.34 -20.99 0.68
CA MET A 145 -11.72 -20.66 0.34
C MET A 145 -12.29 -21.71 -0.61
N ALA A 146 -13.40 -22.33 -0.20
CA ALA A 146 -14.02 -23.43 -0.96
C ALA A 146 -12.98 -24.54 -1.26
N ASP A 147 -12.70 -24.78 -2.54
CA ASP A 147 -11.73 -25.78 -2.99
C ASP A 147 -10.33 -25.22 -3.22
N VAL A 148 -10.16 -23.90 -3.06
CA VAL A 148 -8.90 -23.19 -3.27
C VAL A 148 -8.13 -23.08 -1.95
N LYS A 149 -6.84 -23.41 -1.98
CA LYS A 149 -5.91 -23.19 -0.87
C LYS A 149 -4.63 -22.57 -1.40
N LEU A 150 -4.19 -21.49 -0.76
CA LEU A 150 -2.90 -20.85 -0.92
C LEU A 150 -2.09 -21.09 0.35
N MET A 151 -0.81 -21.38 0.21
CA MET A 151 0.10 -21.62 1.34
C MET A 151 1.50 -21.17 0.99
N ARG A 152 2.15 -20.48 1.93
CA ARG A 152 3.52 -20.02 1.76
C ARG A 152 4.19 -19.73 3.09
N ASP A 153 5.48 -20.03 3.15
CA ASP A 153 6.38 -19.73 4.26
C ASP A 153 7.11 -18.41 4.02
N TYR A 154 7.19 -17.60 5.07
CA TYR A 154 7.89 -16.32 5.08
C TYR A 154 8.82 -16.22 6.28
N THR A 155 9.96 -15.57 6.12
CA THR A 155 10.78 -15.09 7.24
C THR A 155 10.34 -13.68 7.61
N LEU A 156 10.14 -13.43 8.90
CA LEU A 156 9.72 -12.14 9.45
C LEU A 156 10.86 -11.50 10.27
N GLU A 157 11.69 -10.70 9.61
CA GLU A 157 12.81 -10.00 10.26
C GLU A 157 12.48 -8.51 10.41
N GLY A 158 11.69 -8.16 11.42
CA GLY A 158 11.21 -6.80 11.63
C GLY A 158 10.34 -6.32 10.46
N TYR A 159 10.82 -5.34 9.68
CA TYR A 159 10.13 -4.87 8.47
C TYR A 159 10.44 -5.70 7.23
N ARG A 160 11.40 -6.63 7.30
CA ARG A 160 11.80 -7.48 6.18
C ARG A 160 10.97 -8.74 6.20
N THR A 161 9.93 -8.74 5.39
CA THR A 161 9.14 -9.93 5.09
C THR A 161 9.61 -10.51 3.78
N ARG A 162 10.01 -11.78 3.77
CA ARG A 162 10.48 -12.45 2.56
C ARG A 162 9.91 -13.85 2.43
N PRO A 163 9.39 -14.23 1.25
CA PRO A 163 9.01 -15.61 1.03
C PRO A 163 10.25 -16.50 1.01
N ILE A 164 10.21 -17.61 1.73
CA ILE A 164 11.27 -18.62 1.75
C ILE A 164 10.84 -19.94 1.09
N SER A 165 9.60 -19.98 0.59
CA SER A 165 9.05 -21.09 -0.17
C SER A 165 8.31 -20.55 -1.40
N PRO A 166 8.18 -21.37 -2.46
CA PRO A 166 7.26 -21.05 -3.55
C PRO A 166 5.81 -21.06 -3.04
N MET A 167 4.93 -20.25 -3.63
CA MET A 167 3.50 -20.30 -3.31
C MET A 167 2.94 -21.67 -3.70
N PHE A 168 2.42 -22.40 -2.72
CA PHE A 168 1.68 -23.63 -2.96
C PHE A 168 0.22 -23.30 -3.21
N THR A 169 -0.32 -23.82 -4.31
CA THR A 169 -1.75 -23.68 -4.64
C THR A 169 -2.42 -25.04 -4.80
N LYS A 170 -3.65 -25.15 -4.29
CA LYS A 170 -4.53 -26.31 -4.47
C LYS A 170 -5.88 -25.83 -4.98
N GLY A 171 -6.50 -26.59 -5.88
CA GLY A 171 -7.80 -26.26 -6.46
C GLY A 171 -7.74 -25.29 -7.64
N VAL A 172 -6.54 -24.86 -8.03
CA VAL A 172 -6.28 -23.96 -9.16
C VAL A 172 -5.24 -24.60 -10.07
N HIS A 173 -5.32 -24.35 -11.37
CA HIS A 173 -4.29 -24.74 -12.31
C HIS A 173 -3.10 -23.78 -12.17
N ALA A 174 -1.95 -24.26 -11.70
CA ALA A 174 -0.76 -23.43 -11.49
C ALA A 174 -0.30 -22.64 -12.74
N ALA A 175 -0.58 -23.15 -13.95
CA ALA A 175 -0.24 -22.48 -15.21
C ALA A 175 -1.05 -21.19 -15.49
N SER A 176 -2.12 -20.91 -14.73
CA SER A 176 -2.91 -19.69 -14.86
C SER A 176 -2.55 -18.62 -13.83
N LEU A 177 -1.50 -18.83 -13.03
CA LEU A 177 -1.08 -17.91 -11.98
C LEU A 177 0.31 -17.38 -12.29
N ASP A 178 0.44 -16.06 -12.28
CA ASP A 178 1.72 -15.38 -12.13
C ASP A 178 2.07 -15.35 -10.64
N ILE A 179 3.02 -16.20 -10.26
CA ILE A 179 3.54 -16.36 -8.91
C ILE A 179 4.98 -15.83 -8.87
N SER A 180 5.35 -14.89 -9.74
CA SER A 180 6.69 -14.32 -9.72
C SER A 180 6.87 -13.46 -8.48
N ASP A 181 7.85 -13.83 -7.66
CA ASP A 181 8.25 -13.06 -6.48
C ASP A 181 8.84 -11.71 -6.84
N GLU A 182 9.26 -11.52 -8.09
CA GLU A 182 9.89 -10.28 -8.57
C GLU A 182 8.95 -9.07 -8.45
N ASN A 183 7.63 -9.29 -8.52
CA ASN A 183 6.65 -8.20 -8.47
C ASN A 183 6.43 -7.66 -7.04
N ASN A 184 6.61 -8.50 -6.02
CA ASN A 184 6.30 -8.18 -4.62
C ASN A 184 7.54 -8.16 -3.71
N PHE A 185 8.62 -8.81 -4.14
CA PHE A 185 9.87 -9.01 -3.40
C PHE A 185 11.05 -8.91 -4.37
N PRO A 186 11.47 -7.70 -4.79
CA PRO A 186 12.60 -7.55 -5.69
C PRO A 186 13.83 -8.26 -5.10
N ALA A 187 14.43 -9.16 -5.87
CA ALA A 187 15.58 -9.92 -5.41
C ALA A 187 16.71 -8.96 -5.00
N THR A 188 17.07 -8.93 -3.70
CA THR A 188 18.33 -8.32 -3.31
C THR A 188 19.44 -9.11 -3.97
N THR A 189 20.05 -8.55 -5.01
CA THR A 189 21.21 -9.15 -5.66
C THR A 189 22.30 -9.32 -4.59
N PRO A 190 22.74 -10.55 -4.27
CA PRO A 190 23.83 -10.72 -3.33
C PRO A 190 25.08 -10.09 -3.94
N ALA A 191 25.74 -9.23 -3.17
CA ALA A 191 27.01 -8.62 -3.54
C ALA A 191 28.08 -9.72 -3.71
N ASN A 192 28.24 -10.18 -4.96
CA ASN A 192 29.45 -10.73 -5.56
C ASN A 192 30.33 -11.62 -4.67
N ASP A 193 30.14 -12.93 -4.79
CA ASP A 193 31.12 -13.95 -4.40
C ASP A 193 32.40 -13.80 -5.23
N ILE A 194 33.46 -13.25 -4.63
CA ILE A 194 34.83 -13.40 -5.15
C ILE A 194 35.58 -14.42 -4.31
N HIS A 195 35.90 -15.54 -4.96
CA HIS A 195 36.89 -16.53 -4.54
C HIS A 195 38.18 -15.89 -4.01
N GLY A 196 38.58 -16.24 -2.78
CA GLY A 196 39.86 -15.82 -2.20
C GLY A 196 40.21 -16.57 -0.92
N SER A 197 40.66 -17.82 -1.07
CA SER A 197 41.31 -18.60 0.00
C SER A 197 42.54 -17.87 0.56
N GLY A 198 42.58 -17.61 1.87
CA GLY A 198 43.76 -17.03 2.52
C GLY A 198 43.64 -16.82 4.03
N SER A 199 43.85 -17.91 4.78
CA SER A 199 44.41 -18.02 6.14
C SER A 199 44.28 -16.85 7.14
N GLU A 200 43.58 -17.16 8.24
CA GLU A 200 43.58 -16.47 9.53
C GLU A 200 44.99 -16.41 10.19
N PRO A 201 45.24 -15.49 11.15
CA PRO A 201 44.87 -15.82 12.53
C PRO A 201 44.34 -14.67 13.39
N ALA A 202 43.32 -15.01 14.20
CA ALA A 202 43.02 -14.56 15.56
C ALA A 202 43.35 -13.11 15.96
N SER A 203 42.30 -12.29 16.09
CA SER A 203 42.27 -11.20 17.06
C SER A 203 40.95 -11.17 17.82
N LYS A 204 41.12 -11.26 19.14
CA LYS A 204 40.16 -11.25 20.23
C LYS A 204 39.19 -10.06 20.13
N VAL A 205 37.92 -10.32 19.83
CA VAL A 205 36.86 -9.31 19.91
C VAL A 205 36.28 -9.30 21.31
N THR A 206 36.58 -8.22 22.03
CA THR A 206 35.88 -7.79 23.24
C THR A 206 34.46 -7.35 22.84
N SER A 207 33.46 -7.97 23.45
CA SER A 207 32.05 -7.61 23.38
C SER A 207 31.81 -6.18 23.93
N PRO A 208 31.14 -5.28 23.20
CA PRO A 208 30.48 -4.13 23.80
C PRO A 208 29.03 -4.51 24.14
N GLY A 209 28.66 -4.27 25.40
CA GLY A 209 27.28 -4.36 25.90
C GLY A 209 26.34 -3.33 25.26
N PRO A 210 25.06 -3.34 25.65
CA PRO A 210 23.95 -2.76 24.89
C PRO A 210 24.09 -1.24 24.81
N ALA A 211 24.30 -0.73 23.60
CA ALA A 211 24.27 0.69 23.34
C ALA A 211 22.81 1.15 23.21
N ASN A 212 22.50 2.22 23.95
CA ASN A 212 21.24 2.95 23.95
C ASN A 212 20.65 3.15 22.54
N LEU A 213 19.38 2.81 22.37
CA LEU A 213 18.52 3.33 21.31
C LEU A 213 18.23 4.80 21.62
N ASP A 214 19.17 5.67 21.28
CA ASP A 214 18.94 7.11 21.27
C ASP A 214 18.28 7.47 19.94
N SER A 215 16.98 7.77 19.99
CA SER A 215 16.14 8.24 18.88
C SER A 215 16.56 9.65 18.43
N THR A 216 17.78 9.77 17.92
CA THR A 216 18.21 10.95 17.17
C THR A 216 17.76 10.76 15.74
N SER A 217 16.90 11.69 15.27
CA SER A 217 16.46 11.89 13.89
C SER A 217 17.42 11.25 12.87
N ARG A 218 17.10 10.03 12.41
CA ARG A 218 17.79 9.45 11.25
C ARG A 218 17.40 10.34 10.08
N ASP A 219 18.40 10.93 9.42
CA ASP A 219 18.21 11.73 8.22
C ASP A 219 17.48 10.86 7.18
N ARG A 220 16.16 11.03 7.05
CA ARG A 220 15.32 10.24 6.15
C ARG A 220 15.53 10.78 4.75
N ASP A 221 16.06 9.95 3.87
CA ASP A 221 16.35 10.33 2.50
C ASP A 221 15.52 9.51 1.51
N LEU A 222 15.11 10.17 0.44
CA LEU A 222 14.39 9.59 -0.68
C LEU A 222 15.01 10.12 -1.97
N THR A 223 15.67 9.24 -2.71
CA THR A 223 16.34 9.58 -3.96
C THR A 223 15.50 9.12 -5.14
N ILE A 224 15.45 9.93 -6.20
CA ILE A 224 14.87 9.59 -7.50
C ILE A 224 15.97 9.76 -8.55
N VAL A 225 16.13 8.76 -9.42
CA VAL A 225 17.05 8.79 -10.55
C VAL A 225 16.31 8.35 -11.80
N ALA A 226 16.46 9.08 -12.91
CA ALA A 226 15.99 8.61 -14.21
C ALA A 226 17.11 7.87 -14.96
N GLU A 227 16.76 6.75 -15.59
CA GLU A 227 17.63 6.06 -16.54
C GLU A 227 17.84 6.95 -17.77
N GLN A 228 19.09 7.17 -18.16
CA GLN A 228 19.41 7.96 -19.34
C GLN A 228 19.01 7.21 -20.62
N PRO A 229 18.48 7.90 -21.64
CA PRO A 229 18.18 7.27 -22.92
C PRO A 229 19.46 6.71 -23.57
N ALA A 230 19.31 5.65 -24.36
CA ALA A 230 20.42 4.89 -24.94
C ALA A 230 21.32 5.72 -25.88
N ASP A 231 20.82 6.84 -26.43
CA ASP A 231 21.60 7.76 -27.26
C ASP A 231 22.40 8.79 -26.43
N GLY A 232 22.21 8.79 -25.11
CA GLY A 232 23.24 9.10 -24.12
C GLY A 232 23.46 10.56 -23.80
N GLN A 233 22.48 11.44 -24.00
CA GLN A 233 22.68 12.83 -23.57
C GLN A 233 21.44 13.61 -23.14
N TYR A 234 20.28 13.38 -23.75
CA TYR A 234 19.07 14.14 -23.42
C TYR A 234 17.81 13.36 -23.80
N PHE A 235 16.75 13.50 -23.00
CA PHE A 235 15.43 13.00 -23.36
C PHE A 235 14.84 13.80 -24.51
N ARG A 236 14.13 13.14 -25.42
CA ARG A 236 13.35 13.72 -26.51
C ARG A 236 11.89 13.35 -26.36
N ALA A 237 11.02 14.08 -27.03
CA ALA A 237 9.60 13.74 -27.05
C ALA A 237 9.40 12.32 -27.63
N GLY A 238 8.70 11.47 -26.87
CA GLY A 238 8.46 10.07 -27.18
C GLY A 238 9.45 9.10 -26.54
N ASP A 239 10.55 9.58 -25.94
CA ASP A 239 11.47 8.70 -25.21
C ASP A 239 10.79 8.11 -23.98
N VAL A 240 11.10 6.84 -23.71
CA VAL A 240 10.64 6.12 -22.52
C VAL A 240 11.42 6.61 -21.32
N ILE A 241 10.71 6.88 -20.23
CA ILE A 241 11.30 7.29 -18.96
C ILE A 241 11.17 6.11 -17.98
N ASN A 242 12.30 5.61 -17.50
CA ASN A 242 12.36 4.70 -16.36
C ASN A 242 12.96 5.46 -15.17
N LEU A 243 12.31 5.37 -14.02
CA LEU A 243 12.78 5.95 -12.76
C LEU A 243 13.12 4.85 -11.78
N THR A 244 14.15 5.09 -10.98
CA THR A 244 14.50 4.32 -9.79
C THR A 244 14.30 5.21 -8.57
N VAL A 245 13.47 4.78 -7.64
CA VAL A 245 13.20 5.46 -6.37
C VAL A 245 13.77 4.60 -5.24
N SER A 246 14.59 5.17 -4.37
CA SER A 246 15.22 4.43 -3.26
C SER A 246 15.15 5.22 -1.96
N SER A 247 14.94 4.53 -0.84
CA SER A 247 14.96 5.14 0.50
C SER A 247 15.98 4.46 1.41
N ASN A 248 16.53 5.23 2.35
CA ASN A 248 17.40 4.71 3.42
C ASN A 248 16.63 4.22 4.66
N THR A 249 15.30 4.26 4.62
CA THR A 249 14.40 3.80 5.68
C THR A 249 13.21 3.05 5.10
N ASP A 250 12.61 2.15 5.89
CA ASP A 250 11.35 1.53 5.52
C ASP A 250 10.25 2.60 5.48
N ALA A 251 9.45 2.61 4.41
CA ALA A 251 8.45 3.64 4.17
C ALA A 251 7.30 3.14 3.29
N LEU A 252 6.19 3.86 3.33
CA LEU A 252 5.22 3.91 2.25
C LEU A 252 5.60 5.03 1.30
N VAL A 253 5.48 4.79 -0.01
CA VAL A 253 5.87 5.73 -1.06
C VAL A 253 4.68 6.08 -1.95
N ASP A 254 4.51 7.37 -2.20
CA ASP A 254 3.63 7.91 -3.23
C ASP A 254 4.46 8.73 -4.22
N CYS A 255 4.28 8.51 -5.52
CA CYS A 255 4.96 9.26 -6.58
C CYS A 255 3.98 9.92 -7.54
N TYR A 256 4.30 11.15 -7.93
CA TYR A 256 3.53 12.01 -8.80
C TYR A 256 4.41 12.53 -9.93
N TYR A 257 3.77 12.84 -11.06
CA TYR A 257 4.39 13.35 -12.27
C TYR A 257 3.64 14.56 -12.79
N GLU A 258 4.36 15.57 -13.22
CA GLU A 258 3.85 16.73 -13.96
C GLU A 258 4.48 16.72 -15.34
N ASP A 259 3.65 16.66 -16.38
CA ASP A 259 4.12 16.71 -17.75
C ASP A 259 4.53 18.14 -18.17
N GLY A 260 5.20 18.27 -19.32
CA GLY A 260 5.52 19.56 -19.92
C GLY A 260 4.33 20.46 -20.31
N ALA A 261 3.08 20.08 -19.98
CA ALA A 261 1.88 20.92 -20.06
C ALA A 261 1.39 21.41 -18.69
N GLY A 262 1.96 20.92 -17.60
CA GLY A 262 1.48 21.15 -16.25
C GLY A 262 0.35 20.20 -15.83
N ASN A 263 0.10 19.10 -16.56
CA ASN A 263 -0.84 18.10 -16.10
C ASN A 263 -0.16 17.22 -15.05
N VAL A 264 -0.76 17.13 -13.86
CA VAL A 264 -0.26 16.29 -12.78
C VAL A 264 -1.00 14.95 -12.77
N ALA A 265 -0.29 13.83 -12.61
CA ALA A 265 -0.87 12.50 -12.42
C ALA A 265 -0.16 11.76 -11.29
N LYS A 266 -0.89 10.87 -10.61
CA LYS A 266 -0.29 9.93 -9.65
C LYS A 266 0.30 8.75 -10.41
N LEU A 267 1.61 8.55 -10.28
CA LEU A 267 2.34 7.43 -10.88
C LEU A 267 2.33 6.19 -9.97
N PHE A 268 2.45 6.38 -8.66
CA PHE A 268 2.59 5.28 -7.71
C PHE A 268 1.94 5.59 -6.34
N PRO A 269 1.32 4.60 -5.69
CA PRO A 269 0.90 3.33 -6.29
C PRO A 269 -0.14 3.54 -7.39
N ASN A 270 -0.37 2.51 -8.19
CA ASN A 270 -1.43 2.46 -9.19
C ASN A 270 -1.95 1.01 -9.35
N ARG A 271 -2.97 0.78 -10.18
CA ARG A 271 -3.53 -0.58 -10.43
C ARG A 271 -2.53 -1.64 -10.93
N PHE A 272 -1.44 -1.24 -11.57
CA PHE A 272 -0.39 -2.12 -12.10
C PHE A 272 0.73 -2.35 -11.08
N SER A 273 0.90 -1.43 -10.12
CA SER A 273 1.88 -1.51 -9.04
C SER A 273 1.24 -0.98 -7.74
N PRO A 274 0.44 -1.81 -7.05
CA PRO A 274 -0.45 -1.35 -5.98
C PRO A 274 0.23 -1.27 -4.60
N SER A 275 1.29 -2.03 -4.38
CA SER A 275 2.03 -2.01 -3.11
C SER A 275 2.72 -0.66 -2.96
N ARG A 276 2.53 0.02 -1.82
CA ARG A 276 3.21 1.29 -1.50
C ARG A 276 4.55 1.09 -0.80
N VAL A 277 4.87 -0.14 -0.44
CA VAL A 277 5.95 -0.43 0.51
C VAL A 277 7.30 -0.33 -0.19
N LEU A 278 8.23 0.40 0.41
CA LEU A 278 9.63 0.44 0.03
C LEU A 278 10.50 0.20 1.26
N ALA A 279 11.23 -0.91 1.28
CA ALA A 279 12.13 -1.23 2.37
C ALA A 279 13.45 -0.43 2.27
N ALA A 280 14.10 -0.24 3.41
CA ALA A 280 15.38 0.46 3.51
C ALA A 280 16.46 -0.24 2.67
N GLY A 281 17.05 0.52 1.74
CA GLY A 281 18.09 0.04 0.82
C GLY A 281 17.57 -0.74 -0.39
N GLU A 282 16.25 -0.91 -0.51
CA GLU A 282 15.62 -1.40 -1.74
C GLU A 282 15.31 -0.23 -2.69
N SER A 283 15.03 -0.60 -3.94
CA SER A 283 14.69 0.33 -5.01
C SER A 283 13.38 -0.08 -5.65
N LEU A 284 12.53 0.91 -5.88
CA LEU A 284 11.30 0.80 -6.67
C LEU A 284 11.58 1.29 -8.09
N GLU A 285 11.21 0.50 -9.08
CA GLU A 285 11.23 0.92 -10.48
C GLU A 285 9.85 1.44 -10.91
N ILE A 286 9.83 2.54 -11.65
CA ILE A 286 8.61 3.14 -12.23
C ILE A 286 8.89 3.36 -13.72
N PRO A 287 8.15 2.72 -14.66
CA PRO A 287 6.92 1.94 -14.47
C PRO A 287 7.00 0.60 -13.74
N GLY A 288 8.16 -0.06 -13.73
CA GLY A 288 8.37 -1.36 -13.06
C GLY A 288 7.64 -2.57 -13.67
N THR A 289 6.81 -2.37 -14.70
CA THR A 289 6.06 -3.40 -15.42
C THR A 289 5.97 -3.07 -16.91
N ASP A 290 5.58 -4.02 -17.75
CA ASP A 290 5.33 -3.81 -19.18
C ASP A 290 3.88 -3.38 -19.50
N GLN A 291 3.02 -3.27 -18.48
CA GLN A 291 1.59 -3.00 -18.65
C GLN A 291 1.27 -1.52 -18.89
N TRP A 292 2.21 -0.63 -18.58
CA TRP A 292 2.10 0.79 -18.85
C TRP A 292 3.48 1.40 -19.12
N GLN A 293 3.50 2.57 -19.75
CA GLN A 293 4.74 3.26 -20.10
C GLN A 293 4.65 4.74 -19.78
N LEU A 294 5.72 5.28 -19.21
CA LEU A 294 5.93 6.70 -19.05
C LEU A 294 6.79 7.21 -20.20
N THR A 295 6.34 8.26 -20.88
CA THR A 295 7.06 8.84 -22.02
C THR A 295 7.19 10.34 -21.86
N ALA A 296 8.35 10.90 -22.22
CA ALA A 296 8.55 12.34 -22.32
C ALA A 296 7.59 12.92 -23.37
N THR A 297 6.65 13.78 -22.96
CA THR A 297 5.50 14.10 -23.83
C THR A 297 5.75 15.26 -24.78
N ARG A 298 6.55 16.27 -24.36
CA ARG A 298 6.65 17.55 -25.08
C ARG A 298 8.07 18.06 -25.21
N ALA A 299 8.52 18.22 -26.43
CA ALA A 299 9.79 18.88 -26.75
C ALA A 299 9.83 20.32 -26.24
N ARG A 300 11.00 20.73 -25.73
CA ARG A 300 11.28 22.04 -25.13
C ARG A 300 10.45 22.35 -23.88
N ALA A 301 10.04 21.31 -23.17
CA ALA A 301 9.37 21.42 -21.88
C ALA A 301 10.13 20.64 -20.81
N THR A 302 9.79 20.88 -19.55
CA THR A 302 10.36 20.16 -18.41
C THR A 302 9.28 19.28 -17.81
N ASP A 303 9.60 18.00 -17.69
CA ASP A 303 8.83 17.01 -16.97
C ASP A 303 9.33 16.96 -15.52
N ARG A 304 8.44 16.89 -14.53
CA ARG A 304 8.80 16.93 -13.10
C ARG A 304 8.23 15.72 -12.37
N PHE A 305 8.99 15.23 -11.39
CA PHE A 305 8.64 14.10 -10.55
C PHE A 305 8.75 14.49 -9.09
N LEU A 306 7.79 14.06 -8.29
CA LEU A 306 7.79 14.18 -6.84
C LEU A 306 7.46 12.81 -6.25
N CYS A 307 8.38 12.24 -5.46
CA CYS A 307 8.08 11.10 -4.62
C CYS A 307 8.14 11.52 -3.15
N LEU A 308 7.27 10.90 -2.36
CA LEU A 308 7.04 11.21 -0.95
C LEU A 308 7.10 9.88 -0.20
N ALA A 309 7.95 9.81 0.82
CA ALA A 309 8.13 8.63 1.66
C ALA A 309 7.79 8.95 3.11
N TYR A 310 6.95 8.12 3.71
CA TYR A 310 6.43 8.35 5.06
C TYR A 310 6.21 7.04 5.82
N GLU A 311 6.07 7.15 7.14
CA GLU A 311 5.86 5.97 7.99
C GLU A 311 4.48 5.34 7.78
N PRO A 312 4.36 4.00 7.79
CA PRO A 312 3.06 3.32 7.66
C PRO A 312 2.00 3.79 8.66
N GLU A 313 2.43 4.15 9.87
CA GLU A 313 1.57 4.68 10.94
C GLU A 313 0.84 5.97 10.56
N LYS A 314 1.31 6.66 9.51
CA LYS A 314 0.72 7.90 9.01
C LYS A 314 -0.24 7.70 7.85
N ALA A 315 -0.41 6.47 7.36
CA ALA A 315 -1.28 6.18 6.23
C ALA A 315 -2.72 6.67 6.46
N GLU A 316 -3.27 6.47 7.67
CA GLU A 316 -4.64 6.90 7.99
C GLU A 316 -4.81 8.42 7.89
N ALA A 317 -3.79 9.19 8.32
CA ALA A 317 -3.81 10.65 8.23
C ALA A 317 -3.82 11.17 6.78
N LEU A 318 -3.44 10.32 5.82
CA LEU A 318 -3.31 10.64 4.40
C LEU A 318 -4.41 10.02 3.53
N ALA A 319 -5.32 9.21 4.08
CA ALA A 319 -6.28 8.43 3.29
C ALA A 319 -7.03 9.28 2.22
N GLY A 320 -7.49 10.48 2.58
CA GLY A 320 -8.18 11.39 1.66
C GLY A 320 -7.32 12.16 0.66
N LEU A 321 -5.99 12.20 0.84
CA LEU A 321 -5.05 12.79 -0.13
C LEU A 321 -4.56 11.77 -1.15
N THR A 322 -4.61 10.48 -0.78
CA THR A 322 -4.00 9.43 -1.57
C THR A 322 -4.95 8.77 -2.57
N ASP A 323 -6.25 9.03 -2.42
CA ASP A 323 -7.31 8.58 -3.34
C ASP A 323 -7.23 9.39 -4.63
N SER A 324 -6.72 8.77 -5.67
CA SER A 324 -6.52 9.38 -6.98
C SER A 324 -6.78 8.35 -8.07
N PRO A 325 -7.44 8.72 -9.19
CA PRO A 325 -7.58 7.82 -10.32
C PRO A 325 -6.21 7.47 -10.90
N ASP A 326 -5.98 6.18 -11.14
CA ASP A 326 -4.67 5.66 -11.58
C ASP A 326 -4.22 6.27 -12.91
N LEU A 327 -3.03 6.87 -12.95
CA LEU A 327 -2.39 7.39 -14.16
C LEU A 327 -3.25 8.39 -14.96
N GLU A 328 -4.29 8.93 -14.35
CA GLU A 328 -5.15 9.96 -14.96
C GLU A 328 -4.73 11.35 -14.46
N PRO A 329 -4.90 12.39 -15.30
CA PRO A 329 -4.67 13.76 -14.86
C PRO A 329 -5.56 14.13 -13.67
N LEU A 330 -4.94 14.60 -12.60
CA LEU A 330 -5.58 15.14 -11.43
C LEU A 330 -6.06 16.57 -11.73
N PRO A 331 -7.38 16.84 -11.70
CA PRO A 331 -7.88 18.18 -11.97
C PRO A 331 -7.35 19.20 -10.96
N ASP A 332 -6.88 20.34 -11.46
CA ASP A 332 -6.40 21.47 -10.66
C ASP A 332 -5.27 21.14 -9.67
N ALA A 333 -4.56 20.03 -9.90
CA ALA A 333 -3.43 19.60 -9.07
C ALA A 333 -2.13 20.30 -9.45
N ASP A 334 -1.25 20.46 -8.46
CA ASP A 334 0.05 21.09 -8.56
C ASP A 334 1.03 20.30 -7.68
N LEU A 335 2.21 19.93 -8.20
CA LEU A 335 3.15 19.10 -7.44
C LEU A 335 3.64 19.80 -6.17
N ASP A 336 3.84 21.11 -6.21
CA ASP A 336 4.33 21.84 -5.04
C ASP A 336 3.26 21.90 -3.95
N GLU A 337 1.98 22.02 -4.32
CA GLU A 337 0.86 21.95 -3.38
C GLU A 337 0.70 20.55 -2.77
N ILE A 338 0.81 19.49 -3.56
CA ILE A 338 0.80 18.11 -3.05
C ILE A 338 1.91 17.92 -2.01
N GLY A 339 3.14 18.34 -2.34
CA GLY A 339 4.27 18.28 -1.40
C GLY A 339 4.00 19.07 -0.11
N ARG A 340 3.44 20.29 -0.22
CA ARG A 340 3.06 21.11 0.95
C ARG A 340 2.00 20.44 1.82
N GLN A 341 1.01 19.77 1.24
CA GLN A 341 -0.04 19.09 1.99
C GLN A 341 0.51 17.91 2.80
N TYR A 342 1.37 17.08 2.20
CA TYR A 342 2.07 16.02 2.94
C TYR A 342 2.95 16.61 4.04
N GLN A 343 3.72 17.65 3.74
CA GLN A 343 4.56 18.33 4.72
C GLN A 343 3.76 18.88 5.91
N ALA A 344 2.57 19.43 5.66
CA ALA A 344 1.70 19.99 6.70
C ALA A 344 1.15 18.92 7.65
N LEU A 345 0.90 17.71 7.15
CA LEU A 345 0.36 16.58 7.94
C LEU A 345 1.46 15.79 8.65
N LEU A 346 2.62 15.64 8.02
CA LEU A 346 3.66 14.69 8.44
C LEU A 346 4.87 15.36 9.09
N GLY A 347 5.13 16.64 8.80
CA GLY A 347 6.24 17.38 9.39
C GLY A 347 7.60 16.75 9.08
N ASP A 348 8.37 16.46 10.12
CA ASP A 348 9.71 15.86 10.05
C ASP A 348 9.72 14.37 9.69
N GLN A 349 8.54 13.75 9.59
CA GLN A 349 8.39 12.33 9.27
C GLN A 349 8.23 12.07 7.77
N LEU A 350 8.26 13.12 6.96
CA LEU A 350 8.24 13.06 5.51
C LEU A 350 9.66 13.14 4.96
N ALA A 351 10.02 12.21 4.09
CA ALA A 351 11.11 12.37 3.13
C ALA A 351 10.52 12.66 1.74
N SER A 352 11.19 13.51 0.97
CA SER A 352 10.75 13.84 -0.39
C SER A 352 11.92 13.81 -1.36
N GLY A 353 11.72 13.19 -2.51
CA GLY A 353 12.63 13.25 -3.65
C GLY A 353 11.98 14.02 -4.79
N GLN A 354 12.76 14.82 -5.51
CA GLN A 354 12.33 15.50 -6.73
C GLN A 354 13.32 15.23 -7.86
N TYR A 355 12.80 15.06 -9.07
CA TYR A 355 13.62 14.89 -10.27
C TYR A 355 12.99 15.64 -11.43
N HIS A 356 13.81 16.24 -12.29
CA HIS A 356 13.32 16.98 -13.45
C HIS A 356 14.02 16.46 -14.72
N ILE A 357 13.26 16.36 -15.80
CA ILE A 357 13.74 15.98 -17.12
C ILE A 357 13.48 17.14 -18.08
N ASP A 358 14.56 17.71 -18.62
CA ASP A 358 14.45 18.65 -19.73
C ASP A 358 14.33 17.88 -21.05
N VAL A 359 13.18 18.02 -21.71
CA VAL A 359 12.91 17.34 -22.97
C VAL A 359 13.41 18.20 -24.12
N ASN A 360 14.40 17.69 -24.84
CA ASN A 360 15.02 18.37 -25.96
C ASN A 360 14.19 18.28 -27.27
N PRO A 361 14.54 19.12 -28.26
CA PRO A 361 13.84 19.21 -29.55
C PRO A 361 13.79 17.93 -30.37
#